data_AF-A0A2K4JWJ2-F1
#
_entry.id   AF-A0A2K4JWJ2-F1
#
_cell.length_a   1.000
_cell.length_b   1.000
_cell.length_c   1.000
_cell.angle_alpha   90.00
_cell.angle_beta   90.00
_cell.angle_gamma   90.00
#
_symmetry.space_group_name_H-M   'P 1'
#
loop_
_entity.id
_entity.type
_entity.pdbx_description
1 polymer ?
#
loop_
_entity_poly.entity_id
_entity_poly.type
_entity_poly.pdbx_seq_one_letter_code
_entity_poly.pdbx_strand_id
1 'polypeptide(L)' 'WWYVRRVLTFWKMPYLIAEWAHRKGRPTLPQSVQTWSQSLPPEQWAKPSPALQKANALVKTAMDKKGANFIDACKAAGLH' A
#
# COMPACT_ATOMS: atom_id res chain seq x y z
N TRP A 1 -30.94 -7.27 -37.07
CA TRP A 1 -29.85 -6.29 -37.32
C TRP A 1 -29.16 -5.78 -36.05
N TRP A 2 -29.87 -5.54 -34.94
CA TRP A 2 -29.30 -4.98 -33.70
C TRP A 2 -28.20 -5.85 -33.04
N TYR A 3 -28.46 -7.15 -32.85
CA TYR A 3 -27.51 -8.07 -32.20
C TYR A 3 -26.26 -8.35 -33.05
N VAL A 4 -26.43 -8.51 -34.36
CA VAL A 4 -25.32 -8.76 -35.31
C VAL A 4 -24.33 -7.60 -35.31
N ARG A 5 -24.84 -6.36 -35.38
CA ARG A 5 -24.01 -5.15 -35.31
C ARG A 5 -23.21 -5.10 -34.02
N ARG A 6 -23.79 -5.53 -32.90
CA ARG A 6 -23.18 -5.48 -31.56
C ARG A 6 -22.11 -6.56 -31.35
N VAL A 7 -22.28 -7.71 -32.01
CA VAL A 7 -21.23 -8.74 -32.10
C VAL A 7 -20.10 -8.26 -33.01
N LEU A 8 -20.40 -7.65 -34.16
CA LEU A 8 -19.42 -7.11 -35.10
C LEU A 8 -18.61 -5.93 -34.52
N THR A 9 -19.23 -5.06 -33.72
CA THR A 9 -18.50 -4.01 -32.99
C THR A 9 -17.80 -4.52 -31.73
N PHE A 10 -17.72 -5.84 -31.54
CA PHE A 10 -16.94 -6.45 -30.46
C PHE A 10 -17.27 -5.83 -29.10
N TRP A 11 -18.54 -5.53 -28.85
CA TRP A 11 -18.95 -4.63 -27.77
C TRP A 11 -18.54 -5.14 -26.36
N LYS A 12 -18.30 -6.44 -26.23
CA LYS A 12 -17.91 -7.13 -25.00
C LYS A 12 -16.38 -7.27 -24.85
N MET A 13 -15.59 -6.96 -25.88
CA MET A 13 -14.12 -7.06 -25.83
C MET A 13 -13.48 -6.19 -24.75
N PRO A 14 -13.88 -4.92 -24.54
CA PRO A 14 -13.30 -4.09 -23.48
C PRO A 14 -13.51 -4.71 -22.09
N TYR A 15 -14.69 -5.30 -21.86
CA TYR A 15 -15.03 -5.96 -20.59
C TYR A 15 -14.15 -7.19 -20.35
N LEU A 16 -13.96 -8.03 -21.37
CA LEU A 16 -13.13 -9.23 -21.27
C LEU A 16 -11.65 -8.89 -21.06
N ILE A 17 -11.15 -7.82 -21.70
CA ILE A 17 -9.77 -7.33 -21.51
C ILE A 17 -9.58 -6.80 -20.09
N ALA A 18 -10.55 -6.05 -19.55
CA ALA A 18 -10.49 -5.56 -18.18
C ALA A 18 -10.49 -6.70 -17.15
N GLU A 19 -11.36 -7.69 -17.33
CA GLU A 19 -11.42 -8.87 -16.46
C GLU A 19 -10.13 -9.70 -16.56
N TRP A 20 -9.60 -9.89 -17.78
CA TRP A 20 -8.32 -10.56 -17.98
C TRP A 20 -7.16 -9.78 -17.37
N ALA A 21 -7.10 -8.46 -17.51
CA ALA A 21 -6.06 -7.63 -16.93
C ALA A 21 -6.09 -7.69 -15.40
N HIS A 22 -7.29 -7.72 -14.81
CA HIS A 22 -7.46 -7.89 -13.37
C HIS A 22 -7.05 -9.30 -12.90
N ARG A 23 -7.42 -10.36 -13.65
CA ARG A 23 -7.07 -11.75 -13.34
C ARG A 23 -5.59 -12.09 -13.57
N LYS A 24 -4.95 -11.44 -14.54
CA LYS A 24 -3.51 -11.64 -14.85
C LYS A 24 -2.61 -11.22 -13.68
N GLY A 25 -3.17 -10.56 -12.68
CA GLY A 25 -2.47 -10.19 -11.46
C GLY A 25 -1.50 -9.05 -11.70
N ARG A 26 -0.97 -8.52 -10.60
CA ARG A 26 0.05 -7.48 -10.66
C ARG A 26 1.27 -8.06 -11.38
N PRO A 27 1.75 -7.45 -12.48
CA PRO A 27 2.97 -7.90 -13.12
C PRO A 27 4.08 -7.95 -12.08
N THR A 28 4.95 -8.95 -12.19
CA THR A 28 6.11 -9.08 -11.31
C THR A 28 6.89 -7.78 -11.37
N LEU A 29 7.14 -7.20 -10.19
CA LEU A 29 7.87 -5.94 -10.07
C LEU A 29 9.19 -6.09 -10.83
N PRO A 30 9.55 -5.15 -11.72
CA PRO A 30 10.81 -5.23 -12.45
C PRO A 30 11.96 -5.34 -11.45
N GLN A 31 13.03 -6.07 -11.82
CA GLN A 31 14.14 -6.38 -10.90
C GLN A 31 14.71 -5.11 -10.24
N SER A 32 14.74 -3.98 -10.94
CA SER A 32 15.14 -2.68 -10.39
C SER A 32 14.33 -2.26 -9.15
N VAL A 33 13.01 -2.45 -9.20
CA VAL A 33 12.10 -2.12 -8.09
C VAL A 33 12.25 -3.14 -6.97
N GLN A 34 12.52 -4.41 -7.28
CA GLN A 34 12.82 -5.41 -6.26
C GLN A 34 14.14 -5.09 -5.53
N THR A 35 15.17 -4.66 -6.25
CA THR A 35 16.47 -4.25 -5.68
C THR A 35 16.32 -3.04 -4.77
N TRP A 36 15.51 -2.05 -5.15
CA TRP A 36 15.23 -0.89 -4.27
C TRP A 36 14.27 -1.24 -3.12
N SER A 37 13.46 -2.28 -3.27
CA SER A 37 12.56 -2.79 -2.23
C SER A 37 13.26 -3.69 -1.21
N GLN A 38 14.54 -4.02 -1.41
CA GLN A 38 15.30 -4.74 -0.40
C GLN A 38 15.46 -3.86 0.84
N SER A 39 15.28 -4.46 2.03
CA SER A 39 15.46 -3.76 3.30
C SER A 39 16.84 -3.12 3.34
N LEU A 40 16.90 -1.80 3.50
CA LEU A 40 18.16 -1.09 3.66
C LEU A 40 18.98 -1.76 4.77
N PRO A 41 20.30 -1.96 4.56
CA PRO A 41 21.16 -2.54 5.57
C PRO A 41 21.07 -1.71 6.87
N PRO A 42 21.08 -2.35 8.05
CA PRO A 42 20.85 -1.70 9.33
C PRO A 42 21.88 -0.60 9.65
N GLU A 43 23.03 -0.61 8.98
CA GLU A 43 24.06 0.43 9.08
C GLU A 43 23.66 1.76 8.43
N GLN A 44 22.77 1.74 7.44
CA GLN A 44 22.25 2.94 6.76
C GLN A 44 20.92 3.44 7.34
N TRP A 45 20.41 2.79 8.39
CA TRP A 45 19.24 3.29 9.09
C TRP A 45 19.59 4.62 9.76
N ALA A 46 18.90 5.68 9.37
CA ALA A 46 19.00 6.94 10.06
C ALA A 46 18.66 6.71 11.54
N LYS A 47 19.59 7.05 12.44
CA LYS A 47 19.33 6.98 13.88
C LYS A 47 18.10 7.85 14.16
N PRO A 48 16.99 7.28 14.67
CA PRO A 48 15.79 8.05 14.91
C PRO A 48 16.11 9.17 15.88
N SER A 49 15.70 10.39 15.53
CA SER A 49 15.97 11.56 16.37
C SER A 49 15.39 11.35 17.78
N PRO A 50 15.95 11.98 18.82
CA PRO A 50 15.46 11.82 20.19
C PRO A 50 13.97 12.18 20.35
N ALA A 51 13.46 13.10 19.53
CA ALA A 51 12.04 13.46 19.49
C ALA A 51 11.16 12.31 18.96
N LEU A 52 11.64 11.60 17.94
CA LEU A 52 10.94 10.47 17.31
C LEU A 52 10.90 9.24 18.21
N GLN A 53 11.95 9.02 19.01
CA GLN A 53 11.96 7.95 20.01
C GLN A 53 10.95 8.21 21.14
N LYS A 54 10.86 9.47 21.61
CA LYS A 54 9.85 9.87 22.60
C LYS A 54 8.42 9.72 22.04
N ALA A 55 8.20 10.14 20.81
CA ALA A 55 6.94 9.94 20.10
C ALA A 55 6.56 8.46 19.99
N ASN A 56 7.49 7.58 19.62
CA ASN A 56 7.25 6.14 19.58
C ASN A 56 6.90 5.56 20.96
N ALA A 57 7.58 5.98 22.04
CA ALA A 57 7.27 5.52 23.38
C ALA A 57 5.87 5.96 23.83
N LEU A 58 5.47 7.20 23.52
CA LEU A 58 4.13 7.72 23.79
C LEU A 58 3.04 6.96 23.02
N VAL A 59 3.27 6.71 21.74
CA VAL A 59 2.34 5.96 20.89
C VAL A 59 2.22 4.51 21.37
N LYS A 60 3.34 3.84 21.69
CA LYS A 60 3.34 2.46 22.20
C LYS A 60 2.62 2.35 23.54
N THR A 61 2.91 3.25 24.48
CA THR A 61 2.20 3.26 25.78
C THR A 61 0.71 3.59 25.64
N ALA A 62 0.33 4.44 24.67
CA ALA A 62 -1.06 4.71 24.37
C ALA A 62 -1.77 3.47 23.78
N MET A 63 -1.11 2.71 22.92
CA MET A 63 -1.64 1.45 22.37
C MET A 63 -1.82 0.39 23.44
N ASP A 64 -0.78 0.16 24.25
CA ASP A 64 -0.79 -0.88 25.29
C ASP A 64 -1.85 -0.59 26.37
N LYS A 65 -2.12 0.69 26.68
CA LYS A 65 -3.11 1.08 27.69
C LYS A 65 -4.53 1.23 27.16
N LYS A 66 -4.72 1.61 25.88
CA LYS A 66 -6.06 1.91 25.33
C LYS A 66 -6.61 0.84 24.40
N GLY A 67 -5.84 -0.17 24.00
CA GLY A 67 -6.28 -1.15 23.00
C GLY A 67 -6.73 -0.51 21.67
N ALA A 68 -6.29 0.73 21.43
CA ALA A 68 -6.79 1.59 20.38
C ALA A 68 -5.92 1.52 19.12
N ASN A 69 -6.55 1.81 17.99
CA ASN A 69 -5.93 1.73 16.67
C ASN A 69 -4.77 2.76 16.52
N PHE A 70 -3.71 2.41 15.79
CA PHE A 70 -2.47 3.19 15.68
C PHE A 70 -2.70 4.67 15.33
N ILE A 71 -3.66 4.92 14.44
CA ILE A 71 -4.03 6.24 13.97
C ILE A 71 -4.55 7.14 15.09
N ASP A 72 -5.33 6.58 16.03
CA ASP A 72 -5.92 7.36 17.13
C ASP A 72 -4.86 7.65 18.20
N ALA A 73 -3.92 6.72 18.41
CA ALA A 73 -2.77 6.94 19.29
C ALA A 73 -1.82 8.03 18.74
N CYS A 74 -1.54 8.03 17.43
CA CYS A 74 -0.74 9.08 16.79
C CYS A 74 -1.42 10.45 16.83
N LYS A 75 -2.74 10.52 16.59
CA LYS A 75 -3.53 11.76 16.75
C LYS A 75 -3.51 12.26 18.19
N ALA A 76 -3.68 11.37 19.17
CA ALA A 76 -3.61 11.73 20.58
C ALA A 76 -2.21 12.19 21.02
N ALA A 77 -1.16 11.73 20.35
CA ALA A 77 0.23 12.13 20.59
C ALA A 77 0.60 13.46 19.90
N GLY A 78 -0.31 14.09 19.15
CA GLY A 78 -0.05 15.38 18.48
C GLY A 78 0.95 15.30 17.33
N LEU A 79 1.16 14.10 16.77
CA LEU A 79 1.97 13.87 15.58
C LEU A 79 1.06 14.06 14.37
N HIS A 80 1.03 15.28 13.83
CA HIS A 80 0.30 15.63 12.61
C HIS A 80 1.26 15.74 11.43
#